data_AF-A0A2M8Y3F6-F1
#
_entry.id   AF-A0A2M8Y3F6-F1
#
_cell.length_a   1.000
_cell.length_b   1.000
_cell.length_c   1.000
_cell.angle_alpha   90.00
_cell.angle_beta   90.00
_cell.angle_gamma   90.00
#
_symmetry.space_group_name_H-M   'P 1'
#
loop_
_entity.id
_entity.type
_entity.pdbx_description
1 polymer ?
#
loop_
_entity_poly.entity_id
_entity_poly.type
_entity_poly.pdbx_seq_one_letter_code
_entity_poly.pdbx_strand_id
1 'polypeptide(L)'
;MKIIRTNPLFELYIENNALIINNTQHSKDNKRIKIEDIESVELIRELSFWNKIIEVTFGFFVPAKSELLRIKFEDSFKDILVTDCDSKKVKSLVYEVNLLIIKTQNHNH
;
A
#
# COMPACT_ATOMS: atom_id res chain seq x y z
N MET A 1 -10.16 12.46 8.58
CA MET A 1 -8.87 11.77 8.42
C MET A 1 -9.08 10.29 8.70
N LYS A 2 -8.93 9.41 7.71
CA LYS A 2 -9.11 7.97 7.88
C LYS A 2 -7.73 7.31 7.77
N ILE A 3 -7.17 6.91 8.91
CA ILE A 3 -5.86 6.26 8.99
C ILE A 3 -6.11 4.77 9.14
N ILE A 4 -5.66 3.97 8.19
CA ILE A 4 -5.65 2.52 8.35
C ILE A 4 -4.24 2.14 8.80
N ARG A 5 -4.10 1.88 10.09
CA ARG A 5 -2.88 1.36 10.71
C ARG A 5 -2.94 -0.16 10.71
N THR A 6 -2.09 -0.80 9.92
CA THR A 6 -1.94 -2.26 9.88
C THR A 6 -0.60 -2.65 10.47
N ASN A 7 -0.44 -2.48 11.79
CA ASN A 7 0.79 -2.80 12.51
C ASN A 7 2.01 -1.95 12.05
N PRO A 8 3.07 -1.76 12.87
CA PRO A 8 3.99 -0.61 12.74
C PRO A 8 4.96 -0.68 11.54
N LEU A 9 4.81 -1.67 10.67
CA LEU A 9 5.73 -1.95 9.57
C LEU A 9 5.30 -1.31 8.25
N PHE A 10 3.99 -1.11 8.05
CA PHE A 10 3.46 -0.47 6.85
C PHE A 10 2.14 0.29 7.13
N GLU A 11 2.11 1.55 6.74
CA GLU A 11 0.93 2.41 6.76
C GLU A 11 0.63 2.91 5.35
N LEU A 12 -0.64 2.82 4.98
CA LEU A 12 -1.18 3.39 3.76
C LEU A 12 -2.41 4.20 4.16
N TYR A 13 -2.46 5.48 3.80
CA TYR A 13 -3.59 6.34 4.13
C TYR A 13 -3.66 7.54 3.19
N ILE A 14 -4.77 8.28 3.27
CA ILE A 14 -5.00 9.45 2.43
C ILE A 14 -4.99 10.70 3.31
N GLU A 15 -4.21 11.69 2.89
CA GLU A 15 -4.09 12.97 3.56
C GLU A 15 -3.91 14.09 2.52
N ASN A 16 -4.77 15.11 2.58
CA ASN A 16 -4.69 16.31 1.72
C ASN A 16 -4.55 15.97 0.22
N ASN A 17 -5.48 15.16 -0.31
CA ASN A 17 -5.48 14.65 -1.69
C ASN A 17 -4.19 13.94 -2.14
N ALA A 18 -3.45 13.37 -1.19
CA ALA A 18 -2.31 12.53 -1.47
C ALA A 18 -2.45 11.17 -0.81
N LEU A 19 -2.00 10.14 -1.52
CA LEU A 19 -1.72 8.83 -0.96
C LEU A 19 -0.38 8.90 -0.22
N ILE A 20 -0.44 8.61 1.08
CA ILE A 20 0.72 8.52 1.95
C ILE A 20 1.06 7.06 2.16
N ILE A 21 2.33 6.74 1.93
CA ILE A 21 2.90 5.41 2.11
C ILE A 21 4.04 5.56 3.11
N ASN A 22 3.97 4.79 4.18
CA ASN A 22 5.01 4.72 5.19
C ASN A 22 5.35 3.25 5.44
N ASN A 23 6.52 2.81 4.99
CA ASN A 23 7.06 1.49 5.20
C ASN A 23 8.31 1.59 6.08
N THR A 24 8.19 1.27 7.36
CA THR A 24 9.32 1.40 8.30
C THR A 24 10.43 0.38 8.03
N GLN A 25 10.13 -0.75 7.38
CA GLN A 25 11.13 -1.76 6.98
C GLN A 25 11.90 -1.37 5.71
N HIS A 26 11.27 -0.58 4.84
CA HIS A 26 11.82 -0.17 3.56
C HIS A 26 11.59 1.31 3.34
N SER A 27 12.35 2.16 4.03
CA SER A 27 12.20 3.63 4.00
C SER A 27 12.27 4.25 2.59
N LYS A 28 12.93 3.59 1.63
CA LYS A 28 12.93 3.96 0.20
C LYS A 28 11.54 3.91 -0.46
N ASP A 29 10.61 3.18 0.15
CA ASP A 29 9.23 3.04 -0.32
C ASP A 29 8.31 4.11 0.25
N ASN A 30 8.77 4.86 1.27
CA ASN A 30 8.04 5.99 1.84
C ASN A 30 7.85 7.06 0.77
N LYS A 31 6.60 7.41 0.51
CA LYS A 31 6.28 8.40 -0.50
C LYS A 31 4.95 9.08 -0.20
N ARG A 32 4.91 10.35 -0.57
CA ARG A 32 3.68 11.12 -0.73
C ARG A 32 3.42 11.27 -2.23
N ILE A 33 2.30 10.75 -2.69
CA ILE A 33 1.92 10.74 -4.12
C ILE A 33 0.59 11.47 -4.24
N LYS A 34 0.47 12.44 -5.13
CA LYS A 34 -0.82 13.10 -5.32
C LYS A 34 -1.79 12.14 -6.00
N ILE A 35 -3.05 12.18 -5.60
CA ILE A 35 -4.09 11.30 -6.16
C ILE A 35 -4.28 11.55 -7.67
N GLU A 36 -4.09 12.79 -8.13
CA GLU A 36 -4.20 13.16 -9.55
C GLU A 36 -3.18 12.45 -10.45
N ASP A 37 -2.02 12.08 -9.89
CA ASP A 37 -0.95 11.40 -10.64
C ASP A 37 -1.19 9.87 -10.72
N ILE A 38 -2.14 9.34 -9.95
CA ILE A 38 -2.38 7.90 -9.83
C ILE A 38 -3.52 7.49 -10.76
N GLU A 39 -3.27 6.51 -11.62
CA GLU A 39 -4.30 5.89 -12.46
C GLU A 39 -5.11 4.87 -11.65
N SER A 40 -4.41 3.97 -10.93
CA SER A 40 -5.04 2.97 -10.10
C SER A 40 -4.08 2.45 -9.02
N VAL A 41 -4.66 1.83 -7.98
CA VAL A 41 -3.94 1.06 -6.98
C VAL A 41 -4.49 -0.38 -6.98
N GLU A 42 -3.58 -1.34 -6.95
CA GLU A 42 -3.91 -2.77 -7.01
C GLU A 42 -3.17 -3.55 -5.94
N LEU A 43 -3.87 -4.52 -5.32
CA LEU A 43 -3.24 -5.48 -4.42
C LEU A 43 -3.00 -6.80 -5.17
N ILE A 44 -1.75 -7.05 -5.53
CA ILE A 44 -1.31 -8.25 -6.21
C ILE A 44 -0.95 -9.28 -5.13
N ARG A 45 -1.70 -10.38 -5.09
CA ARG A 45 -1.36 -11.54 -4.29
C ARG A 45 -0.35 -12.38 -5.05
N GLU A 46 0.88 -12.45 -4.55
CA GLU A 46 1.77 -13.52 -4.96
C GLU A 46 1.22 -14.84 -4.40
N LEU A 47 0.75 -15.71 -5.28
CA LEU A 47 -0.04 -16.88 -4.90
C LEU A 47 0.74 -18.02 -4.24
N SER A 48 2.08 -18.03 -4.19
CA SER A 48 2.77 -19.19 -3.61
C SER A 48 4.27 -19.14 -3.31
N PHE A 49 5.07 -18.16 -3.75
CA PHE A 49 6.54 -18.38 -3.77
C PHE A 49 7.41 -17.60 -2.77
N TRP A 50 6.89 -16.60 -2.05
CA TRP A 50 7.71 -15.81 -1.12
C TRP A 50 7.03 -15.58 0.24
N ASN A 51 6.72 -16.65 0.99
CA ASN A 51 6.59 -16.51 2.44
C ASN A 51 7.96 -16.09 2.99
N LYS A 52 8.20 -14.78 3.10
CA LYS A 52 9.47 -14.26 3.59
C LYS A 52 9.49 -14.42 5.10
N ILE A 53 10.52 -15.09 5.61
CA ILE A 53 10.75 -15.18 7.04
C ILE A 53 11.28 -13.81 7.51
N ILE A 54 10.61 -13.20 8.48
CA ILE A 54 11.10 -11.99 9.14
C ILE A 54 11.44 -12.30 10.60
N GLU A 55 12.53 -11.70 11.08
CA GLU A 55 12.91 -11.72 12.49
C GLU A 55 12.19 -10.56 13.20
N VAL A 56 11.31 -10.89 14.16
CA VAL A 56 10.63 -9.87 14.98
C VAL A 56 11.55 -9.44 16.11
N THR A 57 11.33 -8.28 16.73
CA THR A 57 12.11 -7.67 17.83
C THR A 57 12.39 -8.56 19.05
N PHE A 58 11.79 -9.74 19.13
CA PHE A 58 12.01 -10.79 20.14
C PHE A 58 12.83 -11.99 19.63
N GLY A 59 13.44 -11.92 18.44
CA GLY A 59 14.26 -12.99 17.86
C GLY A 59 13.47 -14.18 17.29
N PHE A 60 12.14 -14.06 17.16
CA PHE A 60 11.32 -15.10 16.57
C PHE A 60 11.25 -14.94 15.05
N PHE A 61 11.57 -16.00 14.32
CA PHE A 61 11.39 -16.09 12.88
C PHE A 61 9.96 -16.48 12.57
N VAL A 62 9.18 -15.55 12.02
CA VAL A 62 7.78 -15.81 11.62
C VAL A 62 7.64 -15.74 10.11
N PRO A 63 6.88 -16.67 9.49
CA PRO A 63 6.52 -16.54 8.08
C PRO A 63 5.58 -15.34 7.93
N ALA A 64 6.07 -14.27 7.30
CA ALA A 64 5.24 -13.14 6.95
C ALA A 64 4.55 -13.41 5.61
N LYS A 65 3.22 -13.28 5.60
CA LYS A 65 2.50 -13.13 4.34
C LYS A 65 2.90 -11.79 3.76
N SER A 66 3.49 -11.81 2.57
CA SER A 66 3.76 -10.62 1.79
C SER A 66 2.78 -10.51 0.64
N GLU A 67 2.22 -9.32 0.46
CA GLU A 67 1.47 -8.94 -0.73
C GLU A 67 2.22 -7.79 -1.43
N LEU A 68 2.00 -7.63 -2.73
CA LEU A 68 2.55 -6.49 -3.48
C LEU A 68 1.44 -5.47 -3.70
N LEU A 69 1.66 -4.24 -3.26
CA LEU A 69 0.83 -3.10 -3.63
C LEU A 69 1.42 -2.46 -4.88
N ARG A 70 0.69 -2.49 -5.98
CA ARG A 70 1.05 -1.82 -7.22
C ARG A 70 0.32 -0.49 -7.30
N ILE A 71 1.07 0.56 -7.55
CA ILE A 71 0.54 1.90 -7.86
C ILE A 71 0.84 2.16 -9.32
N LYS A 72 -0.21 2.33 -10.11
CA LYS A 72 -0.13 2.60 -11.53
C LYS A 72 -0.24 4.09 -11.79
N PHE A 73 0.66 4.59 -12.62
CA PHE A 73 0.71 5.94 -13.17
C PHE A 73 0.47 5.83 -14.68
N GLU A 74 0.24 6.95 -15.36
CA GLU A 74 -0.04 7.00 -16.80
C GLU A 74 0.93 6.15 -17.65
N ASP A 75 2.25 6.27 -17.41
CA ASP A 75 3.29 5.58 -18.18
C ASP A 75 4.14 4.60 -17.37
N SER A 76 3.81 4.36 -16.09
CA SER A 76 4.67 3.53 -15.23
C SER A 76 3.91 2.90 -14.08
N PHE A 77 4.58 2.01 -13.35
CA PHE A 77 4.05 1.49 -12.10
C PHE A 77 5.17 1.40 -11.05
N LYS A 78 4.77 1.44 -9.78
CA LYS A 78 5.64 1.16 -8.65
C LYS A 78 5.05 0.04 -7.82
N ASP A 79 5.85 -0.99 -7.59
CA ASP A 79 5.50 -2.09 -6.68
C ASP A 79 6.10 -1.85 -5.31
N ILE A 80 5.31 -2.08 -4.28
CA ILE A 80 5.68 -1.91 -2.88
C ILE A 80 5.38 -3.22 -2.17
N LEU A 81 6.40 -3.76 -1.51
CA LEU A 81 6.25 -4.95 -0.69
C LEU A 81 5.51 -4.60 0.60
N VAL A 82 4.38 -5.26 0.83
CA VAL A 82 3.56 -5.13 2.02
C VAL A 82 3.70 -6.41 2.83
N THR A 83 4.43 -6.33 3.94
CA THR A 83 4.69 -7.44 4.88
C THR A 83 3.83 -7.28 6.13
N ASP A 84 3.42 -8.41 6.73
CA ASP A 84 2.76 -8.44 8.05
C ASP A 84 1.49 -7.57 8.16
N CYS A 85 0.75 -7.43 7.06
CA CYS A 85 -0.49 -6.64 7.02
C CYS A 85 -1.74 -7.51 6.96
N ASP A 86 -2.84 -6.98 7.50
CA ASP A 86 -4.16 -7.57 7.32
C ASP A 86 -4.65 -7.32 5.88
N SER A 87 -4.50 -8.34 5.03
CA SER A 87 -4.90 -8.29 3.61
C SER A 87 -6.34 -7.81 3.39
N LYS A 88 -7.28 -8.09 4.30
CA LYS A 88 -8.66 -7.62 4.13
C LYS A 88 -8.76 -6.11 4.31
N LYS A 89 -8.04 -5.57 5.30
CA LYS A 89 -7.96 -4.12 5.54
C LYS A 89 -7.25 -3.41 4.39
N VAL A 90 -6.15 -3.97 3.90
CA VAL A 90 -5.43 -3.42 2.74
C VAL A 90 -6.33 -3.39 1.50
N LYS A 91 -7.06 -4.48 1.21
CA LYS A 91 -8.04 -4.50 0.10
C LYS A 91 -9.12 -3.43 0.23
N SER A 92 -9.69 -3.27 1.42
CA SER A 92 -10.70 -2.22 1.67
C SER A 92 -10.13 -0.82 1.41
N LEU A 93 -8.88 -0.59 1.83
CA LEU A 93 -8.22 0.68 1.60
C LEU A 93 -7.95 0.94 0.12
N VAL A 94 -7.44 -0.06 -0.60
CA VAL A 94 -7.19 0.04 -2.05
C VAL A 94 -8.49 0.39 -2.78
N TYR A 95 -9.60 -0.24 -2.41
CA TYR A 95 -10.92 0.10 -2.95
C TYR A 95 -11.29 1.56 -2.69
N GLU A 96 -11.11 2.06 -1.47
CA GLU A 96 -11.39 3.46 -1.11
C GLU A 96 -10.49 4.46 -1.85
N VAL A 97 -9.21 4.14 -2.01
CA VAL A 97 -8.26 4.96 -2.78
C VAL A 97 -8.71 5.06 -4.24
N ASN A 98 -9.06 3.94 -4.86
CA ASN A 98 -9.55 3.93 -6.25
C ASN A 98 -10.85 4.72 -6.42
N LEU A 99 -11.78 4.65 -5.46
CA LEU A 99 -12.98 5.50 -5.49
C LEU A 99 -12.64 7.00 -5.43
N LEU A 100 -11.60 7.38 -4.67
CA LEU A 100 -11.18 8.78 -4.58
C LEU A 100 -10.42 9.26 -5.82
N ILE A 101 -9.62 8.38 -6.44
CA ILE A 101 -9.00 8.64 -7.75
C ILE A 101 -10.09 8.96 -8.78
N ILE A 102 -11.09 8.09 -8.92
CA ILE A 102 -12.20 8.27 -9.87
C ILE A 102 -12.96 9.57 -9.60
N LYS A 103 -13.27 9.88 -8.33
CA LYS A 103 -13.95 11.14 -7.97
C LYS A 103 -13.14 12.37 -8.34
N THR A 104 -11.83 12.33 -8.11
CA THR A 104 -10.93 13.46 -8.39
C THR A 104 -10.82 13.69 -9.90
N GLN A 105 -10.65 12.61 -10.67
CA GLN A 105 -10.59 12.67 -12.13
C GLN A 105 -11.89 13.22 -12.74
N ASN A 106 -13.04 12.80 -12.22
CA ASN A 106 -14.36 13.28 -12.67
C ASN A 106 -14.67 14.74 -12.25
N HIS A 107 -13.98 15.30 -11.25
CA HIS A 107 -14.15 16.71 -10.86
C HIS A 107 -13.19 17.66 -11.60
N ASN A 108 -12.10 17.13 -12.15
CA ASN A 108 -11.12 17.89 -12.92
C ASN A 108 -11.42 17.92 -14.43
N HIS A 109 -12.58 17.40 -14.85
CA HIS A 109 -13.05 17.30 -16.23
C HIS A 109 -14.39 18.02 -16.39
#